data_AF-A0A229UVH9-F1
#
_entry.id   AF-A0A229UVH9-F1
#
_cell.length_a   1.000
_cell.length_b   1.000
_cell.length_c   1.000
_cell.angle_alpha   90.00
_cell.angle_beta   90.00
_cell.angle_gamma   90.00
#
_symmetry.space_group_name_H-M   'P 1'
#
loop_
_entity.id
_entity.type
_entity.pdbx_description
1 polymer ?
#
loop_
_entity_poly.entity_id
_entity_poly.type
_entity_poly.pdbx_seq_one_letter_code
_entity_poly.pdbx_strand_id
1 'polypeptide(L)'
;MNLKTHPLEVQLPQAMKPLFDYPLRDTSICLGPDGMYYLTGTTGFPDWWAVTGDLQIWKSPDLIDWTPLITEPRKRTTVWNVDRDGTWQRSITLRDSAPFRPLWAPEIHYINGTYWLTYSLPRLGNGLLKSTSGWPEGPYKDAITANAPLSPHIDATLFQEEDGTVYFICDNGKIARMNDDMSGLVEELRQLSPANAEHVGFEGTYLFKAHGKYHLVGADFLDGDYHCYAASSDHIYGPYSDRYLAIPHGGHNMIFQDKEGQWWSTFFGNNDNAPYKERPGLLKIEFDASLRIRPVIE
;
A
#
# COMPACT_ATOMS: atom_id res chain seq x y z
N MET A 1 3.98 20.17 -39.32
CA MET A 1 4.72 19.13 -38.58
C MET A 1 4.34 19.28 -37.12
N ASN A 2 3.38 18.49 -36.65
CA ASN A 2 3.11 18.40 -35.22
C ASN A 2 4.23 17.59 -34.60
N LEU A 3 5.15 18.27 -33.93
CA LEU A 3 6.03 17.65 -32.96
C LEU A 3 5.11 17.04 -31.89
N LYS A 4 4.79 15.76 -32.02
CA LYS A 4 4.35 14.96 -30.89
C LYS A 4 5.50 15.02 -29.91
N THR A 5 5.39 15.86 -28.90
CA THR A 5 6.23 15.79 -27.72
C THR A 5 5.98 14.40 -27.14
N HIS A 6 6.90 13.47 -27.43
CA HIS A 6 6.95 12.23 -26.67
C HIS A 6 7.08 12.67 -25.20
N PRO A 7 6.14 12.33 -24.31
CA PRO A 7 6.36 12.57 -22.89
C PRO A 7 7.71 11.95 -22.56
N LEU A 8 8.58 12.71 -21.90
CA LEU A 8 9.88 12.23 -21.41
C LEU A 8 9.66 10.81 -20.88
N GLU A 9 10.27 9.81 -21.53
CA GLU A 9 10.15 8.43 -21.08
C GLU A 9 10.70 8.40 -19.66
N VAL A 10 9.81 8.19 -18.69
CA VAL A 10 10.23 7.94 -17.32
C VAL A 10 10.99 6.63 -17.35
N GLN A 11 12.23 6.64 -16.87
CA GLN A 11 13.12 5.48 -16.89
C GLN A 11 13.38 5.00 -15.46
N LEU A 12 13.53 3.69 -15.32
CA LEU A 12 14.02 3.07 -14.10
C LEU A 12 15.56 3.04 -14.11
N PRO A 13 16.21 2.97 -12.93
CA PRO A 13 17.64 2.69 -12.82
C PRO A 13 18.00 1.39 -13.55
N GLN A 14 19.19 1.36 -14.16
CA GLN A 14 19.64 0.19 -14.94
C GLN A 14 19.78 -1.08 -14.10
N ALA A 15 20.08 -0.95 -12.80
CA ALA A 15 20.27 -2.07 -11.89
C ALA A 15 19.36 -1.93 -10.66
N MET A 16 18.19 -2.56 -10.70
CA MET A 16 17.35 -2.77 -9.52
C MET A 16 17.50 -4.20 -9.02
N LYS A 17 17.48 -4.38 -7.70
CA LYS A 17 17.51 -5.69 -7.05
C LYS A 17 16.40 -5.79 -6.01
N PRO A 18 15.83 -6.98 -5.79
CA PRO A 18 14.91 -7.17 -4.69
C PRO A 18 15.63 -6.99 -3.35
N LEU A 19 14.89 -6.57 -2.32
CA LEU A 19 15.37 -6.44 -0.96
C LEU A 19 15.86 -7.78 -0.39
N PHE A 20 15.12 -8.86 -0.69
CA PHE A 20 15.46 -10.23 -0.34
C PHE A 20 14.68 -11.21 -1.23
N ASP A 21 15.15 -12.46 -1.32
CA ASP A 21 14.51 -13.49 -2.14
C ASP A 21 13.36 -14.17 -1.39
N TYR A 22 12.19 -13.52 -1.40
CA TYR A 22 10.94 -14.09 -0.92
C TYR A 22 9.78 -13.62 -1.80
N PRO A 23 8.91 -14.53 -2.30
CA PRO A 23 7.73 -14.13 -3.02
C PRO A 23 6.86 -13.17 -2.22
N LEU A 24 6.69 -11.95 -2.73
CA LEU A 24 5.83 -10.94 -2.12
C LEU A 24 5.32 -9.95 -3.18
N ARG A 25 4.06 -9.55 -3.05
CA ARG A 25 3.44 -8.46 -3.83
C ARG A 25 2.97 -7.36 -2.88
N ASP A 26 2.63 -6.20 -3.43
CA ASP A 26 1.96 -5.11 -2.70
C ASP A 26 2.74 -4.70 -1.45
N THR A 27 4.04 -4.40 -1.66
CA THR A 27 4.98 -4.13 -0.56
C THR A 27 4.65 -2.82 0.13
N SER A 28 4.49 -2.87 1.45
CA SER A 28 4.31 -1.71 2.33
C SER A 28 5.41 -1.66 3.38
N ILE A 29 5.95 -0.47 3.65
CA ILE A 29 7.02 -0.24 4.63
C ILE A 29 6.66 0.94 5.54
N CYS A 30 6.81 0.75 6.85
CA CYS A 30 6.65 1.79 7.86
C CYS A 30 7.92 1.93 8.71
N LEU A 31 8.38 3.16 8.93
CA LEU A 31 9.39 3.45 9.95
C LEU A 31 8.72 3.56 11.32
N GLY A 32 9.07 2.66 12.23
CA GLY A 32 8.60 2.66 13.61
C GLY A 32 9.28 3.72 14.49
N PRO A 33 8.67 4.09 15.63
CA PRO A 33 9.23 5.05 16.59
C PRO A 33 10.50 4.53 17.29
N ASP A 34 10.74 3.23 17.23
CA ASP A 34 11.95 2.55 17.72
C ASP A 34 13.13 2.63 16.73
N GLY A 35 12.93 3.28 15.58
CA GLY A 35 13.93 3.41 14.54
C GLY A 35 14.09 2.14 13.69
N MET A 36 13.18 1.18 13.75
CA MET A 36 13.18 0.02 12.86
C MET A 36 12.21 0.25 11.69
N TYR A 37 12.56 -0.25 10.51
CA TYR A 37 11.62 -0.37 9.40
C TYR A 37 10.86 -1.68 9.52
N TYR A 38 9.57 -1.65 9.22
CA TYR A 38 8.68 -2.79 9.22
C TYR A 38 8.03 -2.93 7.85
N LEU A 39 8.06 -4.14 7.29
CA LEU A 39 7.53 -4.44 5.97
C LEU A 39 6.44 -5.50 6.06
N THR A 40 5.38 -5.31 5.29
CA THR A 40 4.37 -6.34 5.00
C THR A 40 4.06 -6.35 3.50
N GLY A 41 3.27 -7.33 3.07
CA GLY A 41 2.67 -7.37 1.74
C GLY A 41 1.90 -8.66 1.52
N THR A 42 1.37 -8.83 0.33
CA THR A 42 0.61 -10.02 -0.04
C THR A 42 1.52 -11.24 -0.02
N THR A 43 1.13 -12.26 0.75
CA THR A 43 1.79 -13.57 0.86
C THR A 43 0.87 -14.67 0.30
N GLY A 44 1.39 -15.87 0.02
CA GLY A 44 0.58 -17.00 -0.45
C GLY A 44 1.00 -17.61 -1.79
N PHE A 45 2.20 -17.31 -2.28
CA PHE A 45 2.81 -18.00 -3.42
C PHE A 45 2.69 -19.54 -3.29
N PRO A 46 2.45 -20.28 -4.38
CA PRO A 46 2.33 -19.82 -5.76
C PRO A 46 0.94 -19.30 -6.16
N ASP A 47 -0.06 -19.41 -5.30
CA ASP A 47 -1.45 -19.09 -5.64
C ASP A 47 -2.05 -18.05 -4.69
N TRP A 48 -1.68 -16.81 -4.96
CA TRP A 48 -2.21 -15.62 -4.27
C TRP A 48 -3.71 -15.43 -4.48
N TRP A 49 -4.32 -16.16 -5.40
CA TRP A 49 -5.74 -16.08 -5.71
C TRP A 49 -6.56 -17.21 -5.08
N ALA A 50 -5.93 -18.11 -4.32
CA ALA A 50 -6.61 -19.15 -3.55
C ALA A 50 -7.06 -18.64 -2.18
N VAL A 51 -7.37 -19.57 -1.27
CA VAL A 51 -7.60 -19.26 0.14
C VAL A 51 -6.24 -19.05 0.82
N THR A 52 -5.95 -17.79 1.15
CA THR A 52 -4.80 -17.38 1.96
C THR A 52 -5.30 -16.65 3.21
N GLY A 53 -4.44 -16.33 4.16
CA GLY A 53 -4.93 -15.67 5.38
C GLY A 53 -3.86 -15.23 6.37
N ASP A 54 -2.59 -15.30 5.99
CA ASP A 54 -1.48 -14.94 6.86
C ASP A 54 -1.06 -13.50 6.62
N LEU A 55 -0.99 -12.72 7.69
CA LEU A 55 -0.26 -11.46 7.74
C LEU A 55 1.11 -11.72 8.38
N GLN A 56 2.16 -11.39 7.65
CA GLN A 56 3.55 -11.55 8.06
C GLN A 56 4.23 -10.19 8.03
N ILE A 57 5.17 -9.98 8.95
CA ILE A 57 5.96 -8.76 9.02
C ILE A 57 7.45 -9.13 8.96
N TRP A 58 8.23 -8.31 8.26
CA TRP A 58 9.68 -8.30 8.30
C TRP A 58 10.15 -7.00 8.93
N LYS A 59 11.36 -7.00 9.49
CA LYS A 59 11.99 -5.81 10.03
C LYS A 59 13.42 -5.63 9.54
N SER A 60 13.83 -4.37 9.43
CA SER A 60 15.17 -3.99 9.02
C SER A 60 15.63 -2.75 9.79
N PRO A 61 16.90 -2.67 10.22
CA PRO A 61 17.44 -1.44 10.80
C PRO A 61 17.83 -0.39 9.75
N ASP A 62 17.98 -0.76 8.48
CA ASP A 62 18.70 0.04 7.48
C ASP A 62 18.15 -0.06 6.04
N LEU A 63 16.97 -0.67 5.86
CA LEU A 63 16.35 -0.98 4.55
C LEU A 63 17.14 -1.99 3.69
N ILE A 64 18.26 -2.52 4.19
CA ILE A 64 19.13 -3.45 3.47
C ILE A 64 18.98 -4.85 4.05
N ASP A 65 19.22 -4.99 5.36
CA ASP A 65 19.18 -6.28 6.04
C ASP A 65 17.78 -6.53 6.62
N TRP A 66 17.04 -7.48 6.02
CA TRP A 66 15.68 -7.81 6.41
C TRP A 66 15.61 -9.16 7.12
N THR A 67 14.86 -9.21 8.23
CA THR A 67 14.59 -10.44 8.99
C THR A 67 13.09 -10.58 9.25
N PRO A 68 12.52 -11.80 9.16
CA PRO A 68 11.15 -12.02 9.58
C PRO A 68 10.97 -11.64 11.05
N LEU A 69 9.92 -10.91 11.36
CA LEU A 69 9.53 -10.59 12.72
C LEU A 69 8.90 -11.83 13.36
N ILE A 70 9.36 -12.19 14.57
CA ILE A 70 8.96 -13.42 15.26
C ILE A 70 8.12 -13.06 16.48
N THR A 71 6.89 -13.56 16.54
CA THR A 71 6.01 -13.39 17.71
C THR A 71 6.38 -14.34 18.85
N GLU A 72 6.13 -13.95 20.10
CA GLU A 72 6.32 -14.78 21.30
C GLU A 72 5.00 -14.91 22.10
N PRO A 73 4.82 -15.94 22.97
CA PRO A 73 5.72 -17.06 23.27
C PRO A 73 5.70 -18.17 22.21
N ARG A 74 4.82 -18.07 21.21
CA ARG A 74 4.77 -19.00 20.07
C ARG A 74 5.55 -18.38 18.91
N LYS A 75 6.78 -18.82 18.71
CA LYS A 75 7.65 -18.42 17.59
C LYS A 75 6.96 -18.67 16.25
N ARG A 76 6.43 -17.60 15.65
CA ARG A 76 5.76 -17.57 14.35
C ARG A 76 6.13 -16.28 13.63
N THR A 77 6.21 -16.35 12.30
CA THR A 77 6.35 -15.16 11.43
C THR A 77 5.01 -14.48 11.14
N THR A 78 3.91 -15.21 11.37
CA THR A 78 2.54 -14.74 11.13
C THR A 78 1.97 -14.02 12.35
N VAL A 79 1.87 -12.69 12.25
CA VAL A 79 1.37 -11.81 13.33
C VAL A 79 -0.15 -11.88 13.51
N TRP A 80 -0.88 -12.18 12.43
CA TRP A 80 -2.33 -12.38 12.44
C TRP A 80 -2.72 -13.39 11.36
N ASN A 81 -3.71 -14.23 11.65
CA ASN A 81 -4.24 -15.19 10.67
C ASN A 81 -5.77 -15.18 10.67
N VAL A 82 -6.38 -15.15 9.47
CA VAL A 82 -7.84 -15.07 9.30
C VAL A 82 -8.57 -16.22 10.01
N ASP A 83 -8.10 -17.46 9.85
CA ASP A 83 -8.79 -18.62 10.42
C ASP A 83 -8.67 -18.65 11.94
N ARG A 84 -7.50 -18.29 12.46
CA ARG A 84 -7.18 -18.24 13.89
C ARG A 84 -7.92 -17.11 14.60
N ASP A 85 -7.81 -15.90 14.08
CA ASP A 85 -8.15 -14.67 14.81
C ASP A 85 -9.31 -13.89 14.18
N GLY A 86 -9.64 -14.15 12.91
CA GLY A 86 -10.70 -13.44 12.20
C GLY A 86 -12.11 -13.76 12.73
N THR A 87 -13.04 -12.89 12.38
CA THR A 87 -14.47 -13.01 12.68
C THR A 87 -15.26 -13.07 11.38
N TRP A 88 -15.71 -11.93 10.85
CA TRP A 88 -16.44 -11.82 9.58
C TRP A 88 -15.57 -12.22 8.38
N GLN A 89 -14.26 -12.05 8.53
CA GLN A 89 -13.23 -12.35 7.54
C GLN A 89 -13.18 -13.82 7.15
N ARG A 90 -13.66 -14.76 8.00
CA ARG A 90 -13.50 -16.20 7.79
C ARG A 90 -14.30 -16.76 6.61
N SER A 91 -15.29 -16.01 6.13
CA SER A 91 -16.20 -16.47 5.07
C SER A 91 -15.45 -16.77 3.78
N ILE A 92 -15.51 -18.02 3.31
CA ILE A 92 -14.92 -18.39 2.01
C ILE A 92 -15.99 -18.21 0.94
N THR A 93 -15.65 -17.44 -0.10
CA THR A 93 -16.53 -17.25 -1.27
C THR A 93 -16.12 -18.19 -2.40
N LEU A 94 -16.80 -18.11 -3.55
CA LEU A 94 -16.41 -18.84 -4.76
C LEU A 94 -15.99 -17.87 -5.86
N ARG A 95 -14.94 -18.24 -6.60
CA ARG A 95 -14.56 -17.64 -7.87
C ARG A 95 -14.27 -18.77 -8.85
N ASP A 96 -14.90 -18.75 -10.01
CA ASP A 96 -14.76 -19.81 -11.03
C ASP A 96 -15.00 -21.22 -10.46
N SER A 97 -16.02 -21.33 -9.59
CA SER A 97 -16.39 -22.56 -8.87
C SER A 97 -15.32 -23.11 -7.90
N ALA A 98 -14.25 -22.37 -7.61
CA ALA A 98 -13.22 -22.73 -6.63
C ALA A 98 -13.31 -21.87 -5.35
N PRO A 99 -12.91 -22.39 -4.17
CA PRO A 99 -12.79 -21.61 -2.94
C PRO A 99 -11.91 -20.38 -3.11
N PHE A 100 -12.43 -19.21 -2.71
CA PHE A 100 -11.81 -17.91 -2.92
C PHE A 100 -11.93 -17.05 -1.67
N ARG A 101 -10.79 -16.84 -1.01
CA ARG A 101 -10.62 -15.91 0.13
C ARG A 101 -9.14 -15.52 0.24
N PRO A 102 -8.58 -14.82 -0.75
CA PRO A 102 -7.22 -14.37 -0.62
C PRO A 102 -7.15 -13.12 0.27
N LEU A 103 -6.07 -13.00 1.05
CA LEU A 103 -5.70 -11.79 1.77
C LEU A 103 -4.72 -10.99 0.90
N TRP A 104 -5.15 -9.82 0.44
CA TRP A 104 -4.39 -8.96 -0.48
C TRP A 104 -4.06 -7.59 0.12
N ALA A 105 -3.00 -7.02 -0.44
CA ALA A 105 -2.53 -5.66 -0.25
C ALA A 105 -2.60 -5.18 1.21
N PRO A 106 -1.96 -5.89 2.15
CA PRO A 106 -1.87 -5.36 3.49
C PRO A 106 -0.86 -4.22 3.54
N GLU A 107 -1.19 -3.17 4.27
CA GLU A 107 -0.25 -2.12 4.61
C GLU A 107 -0.03 -2.05 6.12
N ILE A 108 1.16 -1.62 6.52
CA ILE A 108 1.51 -1.37 7.91
C ILE A 108 1.68 0.12 8.15
N HIS A 109 1.04 0.63 9.21
CA HIS A 109 1.12 2.03 9.60
C HIS A 109 1.40 2.17 11.09
N TYR A 110 2.15 3.20 11.47
CA TYR A 110 2.25 3.64 12.86
C TYR A 110 1.55 4.99 13.01
N ILE A 111 0.34 4.97 13.56
CA ILE A 111 -0.58 6.12 13.64
C ILE A 111 -1.14 6.17 15.06
N ASN A 112 -1.21 7.37 15.64
CA ASN A 112 -1.78 7.59 16.98
C ASN A 112 -1.19 6.67 18.07
N GLY A 113 0.14 6.46 18.01
CA GLY A 113 0.88 5.75 19.06
C GLY A 113 0.76 4.21 19.03
N THR A 114 0.26 3.61 17.95
CA THR A 114 0.22 2.16 17.78
C THR A 114 0.34 1.74 16.31
N TYR A 115 0.58 0.45 16.09
CA TYR A 115 0.60 -0.16 14.77
C TYR A 115 -0.80 -0.56 14.31
N TRP A 116 -1.06 -0.30 13.04
CA TRP A 116 -2.27 -0.67 12.32
C TRP A 116 -1.91 -1.50 11.09
N LEU A 117 -2.75 -2.48 10.77
CA LEU A 117 -2.66 -3.24 9.52
C LEU A 117 -3.97 -3.10 8.76
N THR A 118 -3.92 -2.50 7.58
CA THR A 118 -5.01 -2.64 6.61
C THR A 118 -4.83 -3.96 5.86
N TYR A 119 -5.90 -4.47 5.27
CA TYR A 119 -5.86 -5.61 4.35
C TYR A 119 -7.18 -5.70 3.59
N SER A 120 -7.18 -6.50 2.53
CA SER A 120 -8.32 -6.67 1.64
C SER A 120 -8.67 -8.15 1.51
N LEU A 121 -9.97 -8.45 1.55
CA LEU A 121 -10.53 -9.75 1.20
C LEU A 121 -11.50 -9.52 0.03
N PRO A 122 -11.07 -9.71 -1.23
CA PRO A 122 -11.91 -9.40 -2.38
C PRO A 122 -13.23 -10.17 -2.32
N ARG A 123 -14.33 -9.51 -2.70
CA ARG A 123 -15.74 -9.96 -2.53
C ARG A 123 -16.28 -9.92 -1.10
N LEU A 124 -15.46 -9.60 -0.10
CA LEU A 124 -15.89 -9.31 1.27
C LEU A 124 -15.68 -7.84 1.61
N GLY A 125 -14.46 -7.33 1.46
CA GLY A 125 -14.11 -5.93 1.70
C GLY A 125 -12.79 -5.72 2.43
N ASN A 126 -12.54 -4.49 2.87
CA ASN A 126 -11.35 -4.12 3.63
C ASN A 126 -11.55 -4.34 5.14
N GLY A 127 -10.47 -4.71 5.82
CA GLY A 127 -10.39 -4.72 7.28
C GLY A 127 -9.28 -3.82 7.81
N LEU A 128 -9.36 -3.52 9.11
CA LEU A 128 -8.37 -2.75 9.84
C LEU A 128 -8.06 -3.45 11.15
N LEU A 129 -6.80 -3.83 11.37
CA LEU A 129 -6.34 -4.41 12.63
C LEU A 129 -5.58 -3.39 13.44
N LYS A 130 -5.79 -3.40 14.76
CA LYS A 130 -5.04 -2.63 15.74
C LYS A 130 -4.10 -3.53 16.53
N SER A 131 -2.83 -3.15 16.65
CA SER A 131 -1.95 -3.74 17.66
C SER A 131 -2.41 -3.30 19.05
N THR A 132 -2.78 -4.27 19.88
CA THR A 132 -3.24 -4.02 21.26
C THR A 132 -2.11 -3.79 22.26
N SER A 133 -0.87 -4.13 21.87
CA SER A 133 0.31 -3.95 22.71
C SER A 133 1.06 -2.65 22.40
N GLY A 134 0.78 -2.01 21.26
CA GLY A 134 1.58 -0.91 20.74
C GLY A 134 2.80 -1.36 19.93
N TRP A 135 3.05 -2.66 19.82
CA TRP A 135 4.22 -3.24 19.15
C TRP A 135 3.86 -3.90 17.81
N PRO A 136 4.81 -3.99 16.86
CA PRO A 136 4.58 -4.59 15.54
C PRO A 136 4.36 -6.11 15.60
N GLU A 137 4.75 -6.78 16.69
CA GLU A 137 4.40 -8.18 16.96
C GLU A 137 2.91 -8.39 17.29
N GLY A 138 2.16 -7.31 17.52
CA GLY A 138 0.79 -7.40 18.02
C GLY A 138 0.74 -7.82 19.51
N PRO A 139 -0.30 -8.52 19.96
CA PRO A 139 -1.35 -9.15 19.17
C PRO A 139 -2.27 -8.13 18.50
N TYR A 140 -2.72 -8.48 17.30
CA TYR A 140 -3.63 -7.69 16.49
C TYR A 140 -5.08 -8.11 16.70
N LYS A 141 -5.98 -7.14 16.77
CA LYS A 141 -7.44 -7.36 16.82
C LYS A 141 -8.13 -6.50 15.76
N ASP A 142 -9.27 -6.98 15.27
CA ASP A 142 -10.13 -6.18 14.41
C ASP A 142 -10.54 -4.89 15.13
N ALA A 143 -10.30 -3.75 14.48
CA ALA A 143 -10.66 -2.45 14.99
C ALA A 143 -12.13 -2.11 14.70
N ILE A 144 -12.74 -2.76 13.70
CA ILE A 144 -14.08 -2.43 13.23
C ILE A 144 -15.13 -3.10 14.11
N THR A 145 -15.84 -2.28 14.88
CA THR A 145 -16.79 -2.74 15.92
C THR A 145 -18.06 -3.37 15.35
N ALA A 146 -18.42 -3.03 14.11
CA ALA A 146 -19.60 -3.54 13.42
C ALA A 146 -19.50 -5.04 13.07
N ASN A 147 -18.34 -5.68 13.27
CA ASN A 147 -18.06 -7.05 12.83
C ASN A 147 -18.41 -7.26 11.34
N ALA A 148 -17.98 -6.29 10.54
CA ALA A 148 -18.23 -6.18 9.11
C ALA A 148 -17.03 -5.47 8.46
N PRO A 149 -16.82 -5.61 7.14
CA PRO A 149 -15.81 -4.84 6.43
C PRO A 149 -16.03 -3.34 6.58
N LEU A 150 -14.94 -2.57 6.62
CA LEU A 150 -14.99 -1.11 6.67
C LEU A 150 -15.53 -0.52 5.35
N SER A 151 -15.24 -1.20 4.24
CA SER A 151 -15.72 -0.86 2.91
C SER A 151 -15.84 -2.14 2.06
N PRO A 152 -16.68 -2.16 1.01
CA PRO A 152 -16.80 -3.31 0.10
C PRO A 152 -15.64 -3.41 -0.92
N HIS A 153 -14.68 -2.50 -0.87
CA HIS A 153 -13.59 -2.38 -1.84
C HIS A 153 -12.33 -3.19 -1.46
N ILE A 154 -11.26 -3.00 -2.24
CA ILE A 154 -9.93 -3.56 -2.04
C ILE A 154 -8.90 -2.45 -1.76
N ASP A 155 -7.65 -2.85 -1.55
CA ASP A 155 -6.45 -2.02 -1.50
C ASP A 155 -6.56 -0.80 -0.58
N ALA A 156 -6.63 -1.07 0.72
CA ALA A 156 -6.78 -0.04 1.73
C ALA A 156 -5.44 0.49 2.27
N THR A 157 -5.39 1.79 2.51
CA THR A 157 -4.29 2.49 3.19
C THR A 157 -4.84 3.53 4.18
N LEU A 158 -3.96 4.10 4.99
CA LEU A 158 -4.27 5.16 5.94
C LEU A 158 -3.38 6.38 5.70
N PHE A 159 -3.96 7.56 5.81
CA PHE A 159 -3.25 8.84 5.82
C PHE A 159 -3.58 9.63 7.09
N GLN A 160 -2.56 10.12 7.79
CA GLN A 160 -2.72 10.94 8.98
C GLN A 160 -2.30 12.39 8.69
N GLU A 161 -3.19 13.34 9.01
CA GLU A 161 -2.90 14.76 9.04
C GLU A 161 -2.10 15.17 10.28
N GLU A 162 -1.48 16.35 10.19
CA GLU A 162 -0.72 16.97 11.29
C GLU A 162 -1.58 17.24 12.54
N ASP A 163 -2.89 17.46 12.37
CA ASP A 163 -3.83 17.68 13.47
C ASP A 163 -4.31 16.38 14.14
N GLY A 164 -3.85 15.22 13.64
CA GLY A 164 -4.21 13.90 14.14
C GLY A 164 -5.40 13.27 13.41
N THR A 165 -6.08 13.99 12.50
CA THR A 165 -7.17 13.44 11.68
C THR A 165 -6.65 12.30 10.82
N VAL A 166 -7.37 11.18 10.79
CA VAL A 166 -7.02 10.02 9.98
C VAL A 166 -8.04 9.82 8.86
N TYR A 167 -7.53 9.55 7.67
CA TYR A 167 -8.27 9.22 6.47
C TYR A 167 -8.02 7.78 6.10
N PHE A 168 -9.09 7.10 5.75
CA PHE A 168 -9.08 5.80 5.10
C PHE A 168 -9.18 6.02 3.59
N ILE A 169 -8.26 5.42 2.84
CA ILE A 169 -8.25 5.44 1.38
C ILE A 169 -8.32 3.99 0.89
N CYS A 170 -9.06 3.74 -0.19
CA CYS A 170 -9.16 2.41 -0.78
C CYS A 170 -9.36 2.46 -2.30
N ASP A 171 -9.27 1.28 -2.91
CA ASP A 171 -9.63 1.02 -4.30
C ASP A 171 -8.79 1.88 -5.27
N ASN A 172 -9.47 2.61 -6.14
CA ASN A 172 -8.92 3.50 -7.15
C ASN A 172 -8.90 4.97 -6.70
N GLY A 173 -8.78 5.24 -5.39
CA GLY A 173 -8.65 6.59 -4.82
C GLY A 173 -9.92 7.08 -4.11
N LYS A 174 -10.70 6.16 -3.53
CA LYS A 174 -11.83 6.52 -2.69
C LYS A 174 -11.35 6.87 -1.29
N ILE A 175 -11.77 8.01 -0.76
CA ILE A 175 -11.35 8.51 0.56
C ILE A 175 -12.55 8.77 1.46
N ALA A 176 -12.40 8.48 2.75
CA ALA A 176 -13.29 8.93 3.80
C ALA A 176 -12.51 9.16 5.09
N ARG A 177 -12.91 10.15 5.88
CA ARG A 177 -12.40 10.39 7.22
C ARG A 177 -12.84 9.26 8.18
N MET A 178 -11.92 8.82 9.04
CA MET A 178 -12.20 7.89 10.13
C MET A 178 -12.74 8.63 11.36
N ASN A 179 -13.44 7.91 12.26
CA ASN A 179 -13.72 8.41 13.60
C ASN A 179 -12.46 8.36 14.49
N ASP A 180 -12.47 9.13 15.58
CA ASP A 180 -11.30 9.31 16.45
C ASP A 180 -10.79 7.99 17.07
N ASP A 181 -11.68 7.01 17.28
CA ASP A 181 -11.33 5.70 17.83
C ASP A 181 -10.93 4.66 16.77
N MET A 182 -10.91 5.05 15.49
CA MET A 182 -10.54 4.23 14.32
C MET A 182 -11.43 2.98 14.13
N SER A 183 -12.67 3.00 14.64
CA SER A 183 -13.61 1.88 14.51
C SER A 183 -14.57 1.97 13.32
N GLY A 184 -14.57 3.10 12.59
CA GLY A 184 -15.46 3.32 11.46
C GLY A 184 -15.19 4.62 10.69
N LEU A 185 -15.96 4.83 9.63
CA LEU A 185 -15.94 6.06 8.83
C LEU A 185 -16.99 7.06 9.36
N VAL A 186 -16.68 8.35 9.31
CA VAL A 186 -17.60 9.45 9.70
C VAL A 186 -18.24 10.16 8.51
N GLU A 187 -17.92 9.71 7.31
CA GLU A 187 -18.45 10.20 6.05
C GLU A 187 -18.48 9.10 5.01
N GLU A 188 -19.27 9.31 3.96
CA GLU A 188 -19.30 8.43 2.79
C GLU A 188 -17.99 8.52 2.01
N LEU A 189 -17.62 7.41 1.36
CA LEU A 189 -16.47 7.36 0.46
C LEU A 189 -16.67 8.30 -0.72
N ARG A 190 -15.64 9.11 -1.00
CA ARG A 190 -15.60 10.08 -2.10
C ARG A 190 -14.47 9.72 -3.06
N GLN A 191 -14.73 9.73 -4.35
CA GLN A 191 -13.69 9.50 -5.35
C GLN A 191 -12.78 10.74 -5.46
N LEU A 192 -11.47 10.53 -5.35
CA LEU A 192 -10.46 11.50 -5.76
C LEU A 192 -10.14 11.26 -7.24
N SER A 193 -10.37 12.27 -8.08
CA SER A 193 -10.19 12.16 -9.53
C SER A 193 -9.18 13.20 -10.03
N PRO A 194 -8.19 12.78 -10.83
CA PRO A 194 -7.36 13.69 -11.62
C PRO A 194 -8.19 14.50 -12.61
N ALA A 195 -7.69 15.65 -13.06
CA ALA A 195 -8.41 16.50 -14.00
C ALA A 195 -8.60 15.87 -15.41
N ASN A 196 -7.75 14.93 -15.79
CA ASN A 196 -7.72 14.30 -17.12
C ASN A 196 -8.11 12.80 -17.13
N ALA A 197 -8.59 12.25 -16.01
CA ALA A 197 -8.94 10.84 -15.89
C ALA A 197 -10.01 10.63 -14.81
N GLU A 198 -10.79 9.56 -14.91
CA GLU A 198 -11.80 9.22 -13.90
C GLU A 198 -11.17 8.87 -12.55
N HIS A 199 -10.00 8.23 -12.56
CA HIS A 199 -9.25 7.80 -11.39
C HIS A 199 -7.74 7.91 -11.65
N VAL A 200 -6.94 7.99 -10.59
CA VAL A 200 -5.47 8.06 -10.69
C VAL A 200 -4.87 6.77 -11.26
N GLY A 201 -5.44 5.62 -10.90
CA GLY A 201 -5.08 4.29 -11.36
C GLY A 201 -6.24 3.33 -11.12
N PHE A 202 -6.18 2.13 -11.70
CA PHE A 202 -7.18 1.08 -11.55
C PHE A 202 -7.35 0.60 -10.09
N GLU A 203 -6.27 0.52 -9.30
CA GLU A 203 -6.28 0.05 -7.90
C GLU A 203 -5.03 0.55 -7.14
N GLY A 204 -4.78 0.02 -5.93
CA GLY A 204 -3.52 0.21 -5.20
C GLY A 204 -3.19 1.66 -4.87
N THR A 205 -4.18 2.45 -4.48
CA THR A 205 -3.95 3.89 -4.26
C THR A 205 -3.31 4.20 -2.93
N TYR A 206 -2.35 5.13 -2.96
CA TYR A 206 -1.68 5.64 -1.78
C TYR A 206 -1.66 7.18 -1.77
N LEU A 207 -1.96 7.78 -0.62
CA LEU A 207 -2.00 9.23 -0.42
C LEU A 207 -0.91 9.64 0.56
N PHE A 208 -0.11 10.64 0.19
CA PHE A 208 0.89 11.21 1.07
C PHE A 208 1.06 12.71 0.86
N LYS A 209 1.68 13.39 1.82
CA LYS A 209 1.94 14.83 1.77
C LYS A 209 3.43 15.08 1.59
N ALA A 210 3.78 15.83 0.55
CA ALA A 210 5.17 16.22 0.27
C ALA A 210 5.20 17.61 -0.37
N HIS A 211 6.17 18.44 0.05
CA HIS A 211 6.34 19.80 -0.47
C HIS A 211 5.06 20.66 -0.38
N GLY A 212 4.30 20.50 0.71
CA GLY A 212 3.06 21.24 0.96
C GLY A 212 1.87 20.81 0.09
N LYS A 213 2.00 19.74 -0.70
CA LYS A 213 0.92 19.18 -1.55
C LYS A 213 0.55 17.77 -1.13
N TYR A 214 -0.69 17.41 -1.42
CA TYR A 214 -1.20 16.05 -1.39
C TYR A 214 -0.85 15.38 -2.72
N HIS A 215 -0.19 14.24 -2.67
CA HIS A 215 0.14 13.41 -3.82
C HIS A 215 -0.63 12.10 -3.70
N LEU A 216 -1.46 11.84 -4.69
CA LEU A 216 -2.19 10.59 -4.83
C LEU A 216 -1.50 9.77 -5.91
N VAL A 217 -1.10 8.56 -5.57
CA VAL A 217 -0.59 7.56 -6.52
C VAL A 217 -1.57 6.41 -6.64
N GLY A 218 -1.53 5.70 -7.76
CA GLY A 218 -2.27 4.46 -7.96
C GLY A 218 -1.76 3.67 -9.15
N ALA A 219 -2.06 2.39 -9.15
CA ALA A 219 -1.57 1.45 -10.13
C ALA A 219 -2.53 1.36 -11.32
N ASP A 220 -2.01 1.39 -12.55
CA ASP A 220 -2.83 1.21 -13.76
C ASP A 220 -2.08 0.40 -14.81
N PHE A 221 -2.83 -0.19 -15.74
CA PHE A 221 -2.28 -0.97 -16.84
C PHE A 221 -2.13 -0.12 -18.10
N LEU A 222 -0.95 -0.19 -18.70
CA LEU A 222 -0.70 0.30 -20.06
C LEU A 222 0.10 -0.78 -20.80
N ASP A 223 -0.40 -1.20 -21.96
CA ASP A 223 0.25 -2.23 -22.81
C ASP A 223 0.60 -3.55 -22.08
N GLY A 224 -0.16 -3.89 -21.03
CA GLY A 224 0.02 -5.11 -20.23
C GLY A 224 0.98 -4.98 -19.06
N ASP A 225 1.65 -3.83 -18.93
CA ASP A 225 2.53 -3.49 -17.81
C ASP A 225 1.79 -2.71 -16.74
N TYR A 226 2.20 -2.92 -15.48
CA TYR A 226 1.54 -2.39 -14.28
C TYR A 226 2.34 -1.21 -13.74
N HIS A 227 1.91 0.01 -14.04
CA HIS A 227 2.65 1.24 -13.75
C HIS A 227 2.02 2.01 -12.59
N CYS A 228 2.81 2.83 -11.90
CA CYS A 228 2.29 3.81 -10.96
C CYS A 228 2.07 5.15 -11.69
N TYR A 229 0.84 5.64 -11.58
CA TYR A 229 0.43 6.98 -11.99
C TYR A 229 0.27 7.86 -10.76
N ALA A 230 0.49 9.16 -10.93
CA ALA A 230 0.39 10.13 -9.86
C ALA A 230 -0.38 11.37 -10.29
N ALA A 231 -1.07 12.01 -9.35
CA ALA A 231 -1.66 13.34 -9.46
C ALA A 231 -1.52 14.07 -8.11
N SER A 232 -1.52 15.40 -8.13
CA SER A 232 -1.29 16.19 -6.92
C SER A 232 -2.32 17.30 -6.74
N SER A 233 -2.54 17.73 -5.49
CA SER A 233 -3.50 18.76 -5.10
C SER A 233 -2.98 19.61 -3.94
N ASP A 234 -3.43 20.85 -3.85
CA ASP A 234 -3.21 21.72 -2.68
C ASP A 234 -4.19 21.40 -1.52
N HIS A 235 -5.23 20.62 -1.79
CA HIS A 235 -6.26 20.22 -0.83
C HIS A 235 -6.52 18.72 -0.89
N ILE A 236 -6.73 18.08 0.26
CA ILE A 236 -6.88 16.62 0.34
C ILE A 236 -8.00 16.05 -0.54
N TYR A 237 -9.13 16.77 -0.67
CA TYR A 237 -10.26 16.38 -1.52
C TYR A 237 -10.19 16.93 -2.96
N GLY A 238 -9.06 17.51 -3.35
CA GLY A 238 -8.89 18.08 -4.69
C GLY A 238 -9.30 19.55 -4.82
N PRO A 239 -9.34 20.07 -6.06
CA PRO A 239 -9.15 19.33 -7.31
C PRO A 239 -7.70 18.84 -7.50
N TYR A 240 -7.55 17.63 -8.04
CA TYR A 240 -6.24 17.07 -8.39
C TYR A 240 -5.82 17.48 -9.80
N SER A 241 -4.51 17.58 -10.02
CA SER A 241 -3.90 17.84 -11.33
C SER A 241 -4.23 16.75 -12.35
N ASP A 242 -3.81 16.96 -13.59
CA ASP A 242 -3.67 15.86 -14.55
C ASP A 242 -2.80 14.74 -13.94
N ARG A 243 -3.22 13.49 -14.14
CA ARG A 243 -2.38 12.34 -13.81
C ARG A 243 -1.29 12.16 -14.85
N TYR A 244 -0.16 11.62 -14.41
CA TYR A 244 1.00 11.29 -15.24
C TYR A 244 1.60 9.95 -14.79
N LEU A 245 2.26 9.24 -15.71
CA LEU A 245 3.03 8.04 -15.36
C LEU A 245 4.23 8.47 -14.52
N ALA A 246 4.30 8.02 -13.28
CA ALA A 246 5.32 8.41 -12.31
C ALA A 246 6.43 7.35 -12.19
N ILE A 247 6.07 6.06 -12.18
CA ILE A 247 7.03 4.97 -12.04
C ILE A 247 6.63 3.81 -12.98
N PRO A 248 7.41 3.54 -14.03
CA PRO A 248 7.19 2.38 -14.89
C PRO A 248 7.30 1.08 -14.09
N HIS A 249 6.44 0.09 -14.33
CA HIS A 249 6.40 -1.21 -13.64
C HIS A 249 6.23 -1.15 -12.11
N GLY A 250 6.16 0.03 -11.51
CA GLY A 250 6.08 0.22 -10.07
C GLY A 250 4.65 0.38 -9.57
N GLY A 251 3.70 -0.37 -10.13
CA GLY A 251 2.25 -0.28 -9.92
C GLY A 251 1.81 -0.08 -8.46
N HIS A 252 1.22 -1.10 -7.82
CA HIS A 252 0.77 -0.95 -6.43
C HIS A 252 2.00 -0.69 -5.54
N ASN A 253 2.05 0.51 -4.97
CA ASN A 253 3.20 1.03 -4.23
C ASN A 253 2.76 1.99 -3.14
N MET A 254 3.69 2.25 -2.22
CA MET A 254 3.57 3.36 -1.28
C MET A 254 4.86 4.18 -1.28
N ILE A 255 4.73 5.45 -0.89
CA ILE A 255 5.83 6.42 -0.86
C ILE A 255 6.15 6.79 0.60
N PHE A 256 7.42 6.77 0.97
CA PHE A 256 7.89 7.12 2.32
C PHE A 256 9.27 7.78 2.31
N GLN A 257 9.65 8.35 3.45
CA GLN A 257 11.00 8.85 3.70
C GLN A 257 11.77 7.88 4.60
N ASP A 258 13.07 7.71 4.32
CA ASP A 258 13.99 7.06 5.25
C ASP A 258 14.38 7.98 6.43
N LYS A 259 15.33 7.53 7.27
CA LYS A 259 15.79 8.26 8.45
C LYS A 259 16.54 9.54 8.08
N GLU A 260 17.09 9.59 6.87
CA GLU A 260 17.85 10.70 6.31
C GLU A 260 16.94 11.68 5.53
N GLY A 261 15.63 11.39 5.44
CA GLY A 261 14.65 12.21 4.73
C GLY A 261 14.63 12.00 3.21
N GLN A 262 15.32 10.97 2.71
CA GLN A 262 15.36 10.61 1.31
C GLN A 262 14.07 9.87 0.93
N TRP A 263 13.54 10.14 -0.26
CA TRP A 263 12.25 9.60 -0.70
C TRP A 263 12.39 8.26 -1.44
N TRP A 264 11.53 7.32 -1.07
CA TRP A 264 11.49 5.98 -1.62
C TRP A 264 10.06 5.63 -2.04
N SER A 265 9.96 4.88 -3.14
CA SER A 265 8.79 4.08 -3.47
C SER A 265 9.08 2.62 -3.12
N THR A 266 8.12 1.92 -2.54
CA THR A 266 8.13 0.46 -2.59
C THR A 266 7.92 -0.01 -4.03
N PHE A 267 8.34 -1.23 -4.35
CA PHE A 267 8.28 -1.77 -5.70
C PHE A 267 8.12 -3.28 -5.69
N PHE A 268 7.27 -3.81 -6.58
CA PHE A 268 7.33 -5.21 -7.03
C PHE A 268 6.97 -5.25 -8.51
N GLY A 269 7.60 -6.15 -9.29
CA GLY A 269 7.18 -6.36 -10.67
C GLY A 269 5.97 -7.29 -10.76
N ASN A 270 4.94 -6.86 -11.49
CA ASN A 270 3.73 -7.65 -11.73
C ASN A 270 3.94 -8.73 -12.81
N ASN A 271 4.84 -8.52 -13.76
CA ASN A 271 5.08 -9.42 -14.89
C ASN A 271 6.58 -9.50 -15.23
N ASP A 272 6.90 -10.29 -16.26
CA ASP A 272 8.29 -10.58 -16.63
C ASP A 272 8.99 -9.41 -17.36
N ASN A 273 8.26 -8.33 -17.71
CA ASN A 273 8.83 -7.11 -18.29
C ASN A 273 9.43 -6.18 -17.23
N ALA A 274 9.06 -6.35 -15.95
CA ALA A 274 9.63 -5.58 -14.84
C ALA A 274 11.08 -6.05 -14.52
N PRO A 275 11.90 -5.22 -13.83
CA PRO A 275 13.27 -5.58 -13.47
C PRO A 275 13.41 -6.90 -12.70
N TYR A 276 12.40 -7.23 -11.87
CA TYR A 276 12.21 -8.53 -11.23
C TYR A 276 10.73 -8.68 -10.88
N LYS A 277 10.27 -9.92 -10.77
CA LYS A 277 8.86 -10.25 -10.55
C LYS A 277 8.59 -10.73 -9.14
N GLU A 278 7.48 -10.28 -8.55
CA GLU A 278 6.91 -10.80 -7.29
C GLU A 278 7.97 -10.92 -6.16
N ARG A 279 8.81 -9.89 -6.04
CA ARG A 279 9.78 -9.72 -4.96
C ARG A 279 9.71 -8.30 -4.42
N PRO A 280 9.90 -8.11 -3.10
CA PRO A 280 9.87 -6.78 -2.52
C PRO A 280 11.10 -5.98 -2.96
N GLY A 281 10.89 -4.68 -3.15
CA GLY A 281 11.87 -3.79 -3.71
C GLY A 281 11.72 -2.35 -3.23
N LEU A 282 12.77 -1.57 -3.45
CA LEU A 282 12.79 -0.14 -3.22
C LEU A 282 13.29 0.57 -4.47
N LEU A 283 12.67 1.71 -4.76
CA LEU A 283 13.09 2.63 -5.79
C LEU A 283 13.24 4.02 -5.19
N LYS A 284 14.45 4.56 -5.30
CA LYS A 284 14.73 5.94 -4.92
C LYS A 284 14.00 6.89 -5.88
N ILE A 285 13.29 7.87 -5.34
CA ILE A 285 12.53 8.86 -6.12
C ILE A 285 12.94 10.27 -5.74
N GLU A 286 12.65 11.21 -6.62
CA GLU A 286 12.79 12.64 -6.40
C GLU A 286 11.62 13.40 -7.02
N PHE A 287 11.52 14.69 -6.70
CA PHE A 287 10.51 15.59 -7.25
C PHE A 287 11.18 16.52 -8.26
N ASP A 288 10.58 16.68 -9.45
CA ASP A 288 11.03 17.67 -10.42
C ASP A 288 10.61 19.11 -10.04
N ALA A 289 10.95 20.09 -10.88
CA ALA A 289 10.62 21.50 -10.64
C ALA A 289 9.10 21.79 -10.58
N SER A 290 8.27 20.89 -11.13
CA SER A 290 6.81 20.94 -11.06
C SER A 290 6.24 20.09 -9.92
N LEU A 291 7.10 19.60 -9.02
CA LEU A 291 6.78 18.67 -7.93
C LEU A 291 6.18 17.35 -8.43
N ARG A 292 6.54 16.91 -9.64
CA ARG A 292 6.20 15.58 -10.14
C ARG A 292 7.20 14.54 -9.67
N ILE A 293 6.70 13.37 -9.29
CA ILE A 293 7.49 12.22 -8.87
C ILE A 293 8.25 11.66 -10.08
N ARG A 294 9.54 11.37 -9.92
CA ARG A 294 10.34 10.63 -10.89
C ARG A 294 11.35 9.71 -10.19
N PRO A 295 11.69 8.55 -10.78
CA PRO A 295 12.80 7.74 -10.32
C PRO A 295 14.12 8.51 -10.39
N VAL A 296 15.00 8.32 -9.40
CA VAL A 296 16.38 8.80 -9.50
C VAL A 296 17.16 7.83 -10.37
N ILE A 297 17.81 8.34 -11.41
CA ILE A 297 18.65 7.57 -12.33
C ILE A 297 20.10 7.88 -11.95
N GLU A 298 20.74 6.99 -11.18
CA GLU A 298 22.17 7.07 -10.81
C GLU A 298 23.06 6.30 -11.80
#